data_AF-Q3JC39-F1
#
_entry.id   AF-Q3JC39-F1
#
_cell.length_a   1.000
_cell.length_b   1.000
_cell.length_c   1.000
_cell.angle_alpha   90.00
_cell.angle_beta   90.00
_cell.angle_gamma   90.00
#
_symmetry.space_group_name_H-M   'P 1'
#
loop_
_entity.id
_entity.type
_entity.pdbx_description
1 polymer ?
#
loop_
_entity_poly.entity_id
_entity_poly.type
_entity_poly.pdbx_seq_one_letter_code
_entity_poly.pdbx_strand_id
1 'polypeptide(L)'
;MAEKQYQTIEVYRAAADALYAASEMVLFSFAKHDYDTKNLIIRNFVARSAMTLKSVFSLWDNGDTQNAWIIHRALVDRMFHLHSLGVNDEFHAFEEWSFFEQYKSQNRLKSDALFKDQAVGWVYKVSDEKKARIKALEQNKPTWRRPRAEDVAKDMGMEFLYKYGYDYASTHVHPMANDGEQDFYTITKLQPSPRFPSQITVISNTILTSTLILQDSLNHSSFSWRRVLWDFIDDVRELLDNGDTSYQKSFEKLAILFKEYDLCEPSNA
;
A
#
# COMPACT_ATOMS: atom_id res chain seq x y z
N MET A 1 -2.14 -31.02 -12.28
CA MET A 1 -1.60 -30.04 -11.33
C MET A 1 -2.50 -30.10 -10.10
N ALA A 2 -1.96 -30.34 -8.90
CA ALA A 2 -2.76 -30.32 -7.69
C ALA A 2 -3.41 -28.94 -7.55
N GLU A 3 -4.69 -28.87 -7.19
CA GLU A 3 -5.32 -27.59 -6.86
C GLU A 3 -4.53 -26.94 -5.74
N LYS A 4 -3.93 -25.79 -6.01
CA LYS A 4 -3.22 -25.01 -5.00
C LYS A 4 -4.26 -24.55 -3.98
N GLN A 5 -4.26 -25.17 -2.81
CA GLN A 5 -5.21 -24.86 -1.75
C GLN A 5 -4.71 -23.62 -1.00
N TYR A 6 -5.54 -22.57 -0.97
CA TYR A 6 -5.28 -21.41 -0.11
C TYR A 6 -5.18 -21.85 1.36
N GLN A 7 -4.33 -21.16 2.12
CA GLN A 7 -4.24 -21.36 3.56
C GLN A 7 -5.49 -20.83 4.26
N THR A 8 -5.68 -21.23 5.52
CA THR A 8 -6.80 -20.72 6.31
C THR A 8 -6.61 -19.24 6.67
N ILE A 9 -7.70 -18.56 7.02
CA ILE A 9 -7.64 -17.15 7.41
C ILE A 9 -6.77 -16.94 8.66
N GLU A 10 -6.71 -17.90 9.57
CA GLU A 10 -5.90 -17.86 10.79
C GLU A 10 -4.40 -17.87 10.45
N VAL A 11 -4.00 -18.71 9.50
CA VAL A 11 -2.61 -18.79 9.01
C VAL A 11 -2.22 -17.48 8.34
N TYR A 12 -3.06 -16.95 7.45
CA TYR A 12 -2.80 -15.66 6.80
C TYR A 12 -2.78 -14.49 7.78
N ARG A 13 -3.62 -14.51 8.82
CA ARG A 13 -3.62 -13.48 9.86
C ARG A 13 -2.31 -13.47 10.63
N ALA A 14 -1.82 -14.63 11.05
CA ALA A 14 -0.56 -14.72 11.77
C ALA A 14 0.62 -14.16 10.94
N ALA A 15 0.63 -14.42 9.63
CA ALA A 15 1.63 -13.85 8.73
C ALA A 15 1.45 -12.34 8.51
N ALA A 16 0.21 -11.87 8.36
CA ALA A 16 -0.09 -10.45 8.22
C ALA A 16 0.30 -9.65 9.48
N ASP A 17 0.07 -10.20 10.67
CA ASP A 17 0.48 -9.59 11.94
C ASP A 17 2.00 -9.51 12.06
N ALA A 18 2.72 -10.57 11.67
CA ALA A 18 4.18 -10.54 11.61
C ALA A 18 4.70 -9.51 10.59
N LEU A 19 4.10 -9.44 9.40
CA LEU A 19 4.46 -8.47 8.36
C LEU A 19 4.18 -7.02 8.78
N TYR A 20 3.08 -6.79 9.50
CA TYR A 20 2.76 -5.49 10.10
C TYR A 20 3.83 -5.10 11.13
N ALA A 21 4.17 -6.00 12.06
CA ALA A 21 5.21 -5.75 13.06
C ALA A 21 6.59 -5.51 12.43
N ALA A 22 6.96 -6.28 11.39
CA ALA A 22 8.18 -6.04 10.63
C ALA A 22 8.18 -4.66 9.96
N SER A 23 7.04 -4.23 9.41
CA SER A 23 6.87 -2.88 8.86
C SER A 23 7.06 -1.80 9.93
N GLU A 24 6.56 -2.01 11.16
CA GLU A 24 6.80 -1.10 12.28
C GLU A 24 8.29 -1.00 12.62
N MET A 25 9.01 -2.13 12.69
CA MET A 25 10.45 -2.14 12.95
C MET A 25 11.24 -1.36 11.87
N VAL A 26 10.85 -1.51 10.61
CA VAL A 26 11.43 -0.75 9.49
C VAL A 26 11.13 0.75 9.65
N LEU A 27 9.90 1.13 9.99
CA LEU A 27 9.52 2.54 10.21
C LEU A 27 10.27 3.17 11.39
N PHE A 28 10.47 2.43 12.48
CA PHE A 28 11.32 2.88 13.59
C PHE A 28 12.77 3.06 13.16
N SER A 29 13.28 2.19 12.29
CA SER A 29 14.62 2.32 11.74
C SER A 29 14.76 3.58 10.87
N PHE A 30 13.76 3.89 10.02
CA PHE A 30 13.69 5.17 9.31
C PHE A 30 13.69 6.38 10.25
N ALA A 31 13.04 6.28 11.42
CA ALA A 31 12.93 7.39 12.37
C ALA A 31 14.21 7.65 13.18
N LYS A 32 15.16 6.70 13.21
CA LYS A 32 16.46 6.83 13.91
C LYS A 32 17.48 7.66 13.13
N HIS A 33 17.25 7.91 11.85
CA HIS A 33 18.19 8.57 10.97
C HIS A 33 17.56 9.80 10.33
N ASP A 34 18.39 10.78 9.96
CA ASP A 34 17.96 11.87 9.10
C ASP A 34 17.53 11.31 7.74
N TYR A 35 16.45 11.89 7.20
CA TYR A 35 15.89 11.46 5.92
C TYR A 35 15.75 12.65 4.96
N ASP A 36 16.10 12.40 3.71
CA ASP A 36 15.78 13.27 2.60
C ASP A 36 14.31 13.07 2.13
N THR A 37 13.90 13.84 1.13
CA THR A 37 12.55 13.75 0.53
C THR A 37 12.22 12.33 0.06
N LYS A 38 13.19 11.65 -0.55
CA LYS A 38 13.04 10.28 -1.04
C LYS A 38 12.72 9.31 0.08
N ASN A 39 13.54 9.27 1.13
CA ASN A 39 13.33 8.36 2.25
C ASN A 39 12.07 8.71 3.06
N LEU A 40 11.72 10.00 3.15
CA LEU A 40 10.44 10.44 3.71
C LEU A 40 9.25 9.85 2.96
N ILE A 41 9.28 9.88 1.62
CA ILE A 41 8.23 9.31 0.77
C ILE A 41 8.16 7.81 0.96
N ILE A 42 9.29 7.10 0.81
CA ILE A 42 9.35 5.63 0.98
C ILE A 42 8.79 5.20 2.34
N ARG A 43 9.21 5.85 3.42
CA ARG A 43 8.66 5.63 4.77
C ARG A 43 7.14 5.78 4.80
N ASN A 44 6.59 6.82 4.18
CA ASN A 44 5.15 7.04 4.14
C ASN A 44 4.42 5.96 3.30
N PHE A 45 5.06 5.43 2.24
CA PHE A 45 4.56 4.29 1.49
C PHE A 45 4.49 3.02 2.36
N VAL A 46 5.53 2.71 3.14
CA VAL A 46 5.52 1.59 4.11
C VAL A 46 4.40 1.77 5.13
N ALA A 47 4.32 2.93 5.78
CA ALA A 47 3.32 3.21 6.80
C ALA A 47 1.88 3.08 6.28
N ARG A 48 1.61 3.65 5.10
CA ARG A 48 0.27 3.56 4.50
C ARG A 48 -0.07 2.13 4.08
N SER A 49 0.91 1.35 3.64
CA SER A 49 0.72 -0.05 3.24
C SER A 49 0.42 -0.95 4.45
N ALA A 50 1.15 -0.77 5.55
CA ALA A 50 0.90 -1.49 6.80
C ALA A 50 -0.53 -1.22 7.33
N MET A 51 -0.98 0.03 7.30
CA MET A 51 -2.36 0.38 7.68
C MET A 51 -3.41 -0.17 6.72
N THR A 52 -3.10 -0.20 5.43
CA THR A 52 -3.97 -0.79 4.40
C THR A 52 -4.10 -2.30 4.57
N LEU A 53 -3.01 -3.03 4.88
CA LEU A 53 -3.05 -4.45 5.23
C LEU A 53 -4.01 -4.73 6.39
N LYS A 54 -3.89 -3.98 7.49
CA LYS A 54 -4.82 -4.10 8.64
C LYS A 54 -6.27 -3.82 8.27
N SER A 55 -6.49 -2.80 7.43
CA SER A 55 -7.84 -2.41 6.99
C SER A 55 -8.52 -3.53 6.19
N VAL A 56 -7.79 -4.22 5.31
CA VAL A 56 -8.32 -5.37 4.54
C VAL A 56 -8.79 -6.48 5.49
N PHE A 57 -7.98 -6.82 6.50
CA PHE A 57 -8.37 -7.85 7.48
C PHE A 57 -9.55 -7.41 8.36
N SER A 58 -9.62 -6.14 8.76
CA SER A 58 -10.78 -5.62 9.50
C SER A 58 -12.07 -5.68 8.69
N LEU A 59 -12.00 -5.39 7.38
CA LEU A 59 -13.16 -5.48 6.48
C LEU A 59 -13.59 -6.94 6.27
N TRP A 60 -12.62 -7.84 6.13
CA TRP A 60 -12.88 -9.28 6.09
C TRP A 60 -13.64 -9.77 7.32
N ASP A 61 -13.22 -9.38 8.51
CA ASP A 61 -13.87 -9.77 9.78
C ASP A 61 -15.30 -9.28 9.90
N ASN A 62 -15.59 -8.13 9.30
CA ASN A 62 -16.93 -7.57 9.22
C ASN A 62 -17.79 -8.20 8.12
N GLY A 63 -17.25 -9.15 7.34
CA GLY A 63 -17.91 -9.74 6.18
C GLY A 63 -17.94 -8.84 4.94
N ASP A 64 -17.30 -7.67 5.00
CA ASP A 64 -17.28 -6.66 3.94
C ASP A 64 -16.15 -6.94 2.93
N THR A 65 -16.32 -8.05 2.22
CA THR A 65 -15.33 -8.54 1.26
C THR A 65 -15.20 -7.65 0.03
N GLN A 66 -16.25 -6.91 -0.35
CA GLN A 66 -16.19 -5.98 -1.47
C GLN A 66 -15.29 -4.77 -1.16
N ASN A 67 -15.48 -4.12 -0.01
CA ASN A 67 -14.60 -3.03 0.37
C ASN A 67 -13.18 -3.52 0.63
N ALA A 68 -12.99 -4.78 1.07
CA ALA A 68 -11.66 -5.38 1.15
C ALA A 68 -10.93 -5.38 -0.21
N TRP A 69 -11.63 -5.68 -1.31
CA TRP A 69 -11.09 -5.59 -2.66
C TRP A 69 -10.77 -4.17 -3.11
N ILE A 70 -11.62 -3.19 -2.78
CA ILE A 70 -11.35 -1.77 -3.07
C ILE A 70 -10.06 -1.31 -2.40
N ILE A 71 -9.91 -1.65 -1.12
CA ILE A 71 -8.72 -1.30 -0.35
C ILE A 71 -7.48 -2.05 -0.84
N HIS A 72 -7.63 -3.32 -1.24
CA HIS A 72 -6.57 -4.09 -1.91
C HIS A 72 -6.12 -3.42 -3.22
N ARG A 73 -7.07 -3.02 -4.08
CA ARG A 73 -6.76 -2.32 -5.35
C ARG A 73 -5.95 -1.06 -5.11
N ALA A 74 -6.30 -0.29 -4.08
CA ALA A 74 -5.54 0.90 -3.68
C ALA A 74 -4.11 0.57 -3.17
N LEU A 75 -3.90 -0.62 -2.62
CA LEU A 75 -2.57 -1.12 -2.26
C LEU A 75 -1.75 -1.49 -3.51
N VAL A 76 -2.37 -2.15 -4.49
CA VAL A 76 -1.71 -2.50 -5.76
C VAL A 76 -1.31 -1.23 -6.53
N ASP A 77 -2.18 -0.22 -6.59
CA ASP A 77 -1.84 1.09 -7.18
C ASP A 77 -0.61 1.71 -6.51
N ARG A 78 -0.53 1.62 -5.18
CA ARG A 78 0.61 2.10 -4.39
C ARG A 78 1.89 1.32 -4.68
N MET A 79 1.80 0.00 -4.84
CA MET A 79 2.94 -0.85 -5.17
C MET A 79 3.54 -0.47 -6.53
N PHE A 80 2.71 -0.36 -7.58
CA PHE A 80 3.17 0.09 -8.89
C PHE A 80 3.74 1.51 -8.84
N HIS A 81 3.12 2.40 -8.08
CA HIS A 81 3.61 3.76 -7.92
C HIS A 81 5.00 3.79 -7.28
N LEU A 82 5.20 3.06 -6.16
CA LEU A 82 6.50 3.00 -5.50
C LEU A 82 7.58 2.43 -6.42
N HIS A 83 7.27 1.34 -7.09
CA HIS A 83 8.18 0.70 -8.04
C HIS A 83 8.63 1.69 -9.11
N SER A 84 7.67 2.34 -9.77
CA SER A 84 7.94 3.33 -10.82
C SER A 84 8.77 4.52 -10.32
N LEU A 85 8.54 5.01 -9.11
CA LEU A 85 9.37 6.08 -8.54
C LEU A 85 10.80 5.61 -8.28
N GLY A 86 10.94 4.39 -7.77
CA GLY A 86 12.21 3.77 -7.43
C GLY A 86 13.11 3.54 -8.63
N VAL A 87 12.57 2.98 -9.71
CA VAL A 87 13.36 2.66 -10.92
C VAL A 87 13.75 3.91 -11.73
N ASN A 88 12.98 4.99 -11.64
CA ASN A 88 13.24 6.23 -12.38
C ASN A 88 13.87 7.35 -11.52
N ASP A 89 14.06 7.12 -10.22
CA ASP A 89 14.54 8.13 -9.25
C ASP A 89 13.73 9.44 -9.25
N GLU A 90 12.40 9.34 -9.37
CA GLU A 90 11.50 10.48 -9.57
C GLU A 90 10.89 11.05 -8.28
N PHE A 91 11.43 10.68 -7.11
CA PHE A 91 10.83 11.04 -5.81
C PHE A 91 10.64 12.54 -5.61
N HIS A 92 11.59 13.37 -6.02
CA HIS A 92 11.49 14.82 -5.91
C HIS A 92 10.42 15.39 -6.85
N ALA A 93 10.41 14.96 -8.11
CA ALA A 93 9.42 15.40 -9.09
C ALA A 93 8.00 15.01 -8.67
N PHE A 94 7.85 13.82 -8.09
CA PHE A 94 6.60 13.34 -7.51
C PHE A 94 6.15 14.15 -6.29
N GLU A 95 7.08 14.55 -5.41
CA GLU A 95 6.75 15.38 -4.24
C GLU A 95 6.21 16.76 -4.66
N GLU A 96 6.89 17.42 -5.59
CA GLU A 96 6.46 18.73 -6.10
C GLU A 96 5.10 18.65 -6.80
N TRP A 97 4.93 17.64 -7.66
CA TRP A 97 3.65 17.39 -8.32
C TRP A 97 2.53 17.09 -7.33
N SER A 98 2.80 16.24 -6.34
CA SER A 98 1.81 15.87 -5.31
C SER A 98 1.40 17.06 -4.47
N PHE A 99 2.37 17.88 -4.05
CA PHE A 99 2.12 19.11 -3.31
C PHE A 99 1.24 20.08 -4.12
N PHE A 100 1.56 20.24 -5.41
CA PHE A 100 0.79 21.10 -6.32
C PHE A 100 -0.65 20.61 -6.53
N GLU A 101 -0.86 19.32 -6.82
CA GLU A 101 -2.21 18.78 -7.04
C GLU A 101 -3.06 18.73 -5.76
N GLN A 102 -2.44 18.50 -4.59
CA GLN A 102 -3.12 18.61 -3.29
C GLN A 102 -3.59 20.04 -3.04
N TYR A 103 -2.73 21.03 -3.26
CA TYR A 103 -3.10 22.44 -3.13
C TYR A 103 -4.22 22.82 -4.09
N LYS A 104 -4.14 22.43 -5.36
CA LYS A 104 -5.17 22.71 -6.36
C LYS A 104 -6.52 22.11 -5.97
N SER A 105 -6.53 20.89 -5.43
CA SER A 105 -7.75 20.24 -4.93
C SER A 105 -8.33 20.99 -3.73
N GLN A 106 -7.50 21.37 -2.76
CA GLN A 106 -7.91 22.18 -1.61
C GLN A 106 -8.42 23.56 -2.02
N ASN A 107 -7.75 24.22 -2.98
CA ASN A 107 -8.12 25.54 -3.47
C ASN A 107 -9.44 25.51 -4.23
N ARG A 108 -9.71 24.47 -5.03
CA ARG A 108 -11.00 24.25 -5.68
C ARG A 108 -12.15 24.22 -4.67
N LEU A 109 -12.02 23.41 -3.61
CA LEU A 109 -13.01 23.32 -2.53
C LEU A 109 -13.22 24.68 -1.84
N LYS A 110 -12.13 25.41 -1.57
CA LYS A 110 -12.19 26.73 -0.92
C LYS A 110 -12.80 27.82 -1.80
N SER A 111 -12.58 27.74 -3.12
CA SER A 111 -13.10 28.70 -4.08
C SER A 111 -14.56 28.44 -4.47
N ASP A 112 -15.17 27.36 -3.98
CA ASP A 112 -16.56 27.03 -4.26
C ASP A 112 -17.50 28.07 -3.63
N ALA A 113 -18.19 28.82 -4.48
CA ALA A 113 -19.11 29.86 -4.05
C ALA A 113 -20.33 29.31 -3.29
N LEU A 114 -20.77 28.08 -3.59
CA LEU A 114 -21.93 27.46 -2.96
C LEU A 114 -21.64 27.01 -1.51
N PHE A 115 -20.37 26.70 -1.21
CA PHE A 115 -19.96 26.12 0.07
C PHE A 115 -18.87 26.94 0.79
N LYS A 116 -18.74 28.22 0.45
CA LYS A 116 -17.68 29.09 0.98
C LYS A 116 -17.65 29.17 2.51
N ASP A 117 -18.82 29.12 3.15
CA ASP A 117 -18.96 29.15 4.60
C ASP A 117 -18.69 27.78 5.27
N GLN A 118 -18.63 26.70 4.49
CA GLN A 118 -18.29 25.35 4.95
C GLN A 118 -16.79 25.07 4.84
N ALA A 119 -16.09 25.74 3.92
CA ALA A 119 -14.63 25.64 3.74
C ALA A 119 -13.86 26.49 4.77
N VAL A 120 -14.23 26.38 6.04
CA VAL A 120 -13.69 27.14 7.17
C VAL A 120 -12.83 26.24 8.08
N GLY A 121 -11.82 26.82 8.73
CA GLY A 121 -10.97 26.12 9.70
C GLY A 121 -9.50 25.98 9.30
N TRP A 122 -8.71 25.39 10.20
CA TRP A 122 -7.24 25.29 10.06
C TRP A 122 -6.82 24.47 8.84
N VAL A 123 -7.63 23.48 8.44
CA VAL A 123 -7.39 22.63 7.27
C VAL A 123 -7.39 23.44 5.96
N TYR A 124 -8.04 24.61 5.90
CA TYR A 124 -8.08 25.50 4.71
C TYR A 124 -7.16 26.73 4.81
N LYS A 125 -6.42 26.84 5.93
CA LYS A 125 -5.42 27.89 6.12
C LYS A 125 -4.10 27.45 5.49
N VAL A 126 -3.67 28.21 4.48
CA VAL A 126 -2.39 28.02 3.81
C VAL A 126 -1.39 29.01 4.40
N SER A 127 -0.28 28.50 4.96
CA SER A 127 0.80 29.34 5.50
C SER A 127 1.47 30.15 4.39
N ASP A 128 2.13 31.26 4.76
CA ASP A 128 2.79 32.12 3.77
C ASP A 128 3.95 31.41 3.06
N GLU A 129 4.65 30.52 3.75
CA GLU A 129 5.65 29.63 3.16
C GLU A 129 5.04 28.73 2.07
N LYS A 130 3.90 28.09 2.34
CA LYS A 130 3.20 27.27 1.34
C LYS A 130 2.72 28.12 0.16
N LYS A 131 2.23 29.35 0.39
CA LYS A 131 1.84 30.27 -0.70
C LYS A 131 3.04 30.65 -1.57
N ALA A 132 4.19 30.94 -0.97
CA ALA A 132 5.40 31.27 -1.70
C ALA A 132 5.86 30.09 -2.56
N ARG A 133 5.86 28.87 -1.99
CA ARG A 133 6.18 27.64 -2.71
C ARG A 133 5.22 27.39 -3.89
N ILE A 134 3.91 27.56 -3.68
CA ILE A 134 2.92 27.43 -4.76
C ILE A 134 3.14 28.46 -5.86
N LYS A 135 3.39 29.73 -5.51
CA LYS A 135 3.65 30.77 -6.51
C LYS A 135 4.87 30.43 -7.37
N ALA A 136 5.92 29.85 -6.79
CA ALA A 136 7.07 29.36 -7.54
C ALA A 136 6.70 28.20 -8.48
N LEU A 137 5.93 27.22 -8.00
CA LEU A 137 5.44 26.10 -8.80
C LEU A 137 4.44 26.53 -9.89
N GLU A 138 3.68 27.61 -9.71
CA GLU A 138 2.80 28.14 -10.75
C GLU A 138 3.57 28.72 -11.95
N GLN A 139 4.76 29.27 -11.69
CA GLN A 139 5.67 29.75 -12.73
C GLN A 139 6.34 28.59 -13.48
N ASN A 140 6.68 27.53 -12.76
CA ASN A 140 7.28 26.31 -13.31
C ASN A 140 6.47 25.08 -12.87
N LYS A 141 5.38 24.79 -13.60
CA LYS A 141 4.44 23.74 -13.23
C LYS A 141 5.11 22.36 -13.26
N PRO A 142 4.93 21.52 -12.23
CA PRO A 142 5.39 20.14 -12.26
C PRO A 142 4.82 19.40 -13.47
N THR A 143 5.68 18.75 -14.24
CA THR A 143 5.32 18.01 -15.46
C THR A 143 5.24 16.51 -15.23
N TRP A 144 5.59 16.03 -14.03
CA TRP A 144 5.52 14.63 -13.65
C TRP A 144 4.11 14.08 -13.90
N ARG A 145 4.03 12.84 -14.40
CA ARG A 145 2.78 12.18 -14.71
C ARG A 145 2.71 10.86 -13.97
N ARG A 146 1.54 10.58 -13.39
CA ARG A 146 1.28 9.29 -12.79
C ARG A 146 1.47 8.19 -13.83
N PRO A 147 2.30 7.16 -13.55
CA PRO A 147 2.47 6.04 -14.46
C PRO A 147 1.16 5.25 -14.57
N ARG A 148 0.91 4.63 -15.73
CA ARG A 148 -0.25 3.74 -15.89
C ARG A 148 0.08 2.41 -15.21
N ALA A 149 -0.81 1.93 -14.35
CA ALA A 149 -0.63 0.68 -13.61
C ALA A 149 -0.30 -0.52 -14.53
N GLU A 150 -0.96 -0.61 -15.69
CA GLU A 150 -0.69 -1.65 -16.68
C GLU A 150 0.74 -1.60 -17.23
N ASP A 151 1.25 -0.40 -17.52
CA ASP A 151 2.61 -0.22 -18.06
C ASP A 151 3.65 -0.63 -17.01
N VAL A 152 3.48 -0.19 -15.75
CA VAL A 152 4.40 -0.58 -14.68
C VAL A 152 4.38 -2.09 -14.46
N ALA A 153 3.21 -2.73 -14.49
CA ALA A 153 3.13 -4.18 -14.34
C ALA A 153 3.82 -4.93 -15.49
N LYS A 154 3.80 -4.38 -16.71
CA LYS A 154 4.55 -4.91 -17.86
C LYS A 154 6.06 -4.77 -17.64
N ASP A 155 6.51 -3.61 -17.20
CA ASP A 155 7.92 -3.33 -16.94
C ASP A 155 8.49 -4.23 -15.83
N MET A 156 7.68 -4.55 -14.83
CA MET A 156 8.02 -5.52 -13.78
C MET A 156 8.08 -6.98 -14.27
N GLY A 157 7.58 -7.28 -15.48
CA GLY A 157 7.34 -8.64 -15.94
C GLY A 157 6.22 -9.35 -15.17
N MET A 158 5.33 -8.58 -14.51
CA MET A 158 4.31 -9.07 -13.59
C MET A 158 2.90 -8.61 -14.01
N GLU A 159 2.59 -8.67 -15.32
CA GLU A 159 1.26 -8.28 -15.86
C GLU A 159 0.08 -8.94 -15.14
N PHE A 160 0.28 -10.13 -14.58
CA PHE A 160 -0.74 -10.84 -13.80
C PHE A 160 -1.18 -10.04 -12.57
N LEU A 161 -0.30 -9.25 -11.94
CA LEU A 161 -0.66 -8.37 -10.82
C LEU A 161 -1.62 -7.26 -11.26
N TYR A 162 -1.46 -6.74 -12.48
CA TYR A 162 -2.42 -5.80 -13.05
C TYR A 162 -3.75 -6.51 -13.34
N LYS A 163 -3.74 -7.58 -14.12
CA LYS A 163 -4.98 -8.27 -14.57
C LYS A 163 -5.82 -8.77 -13.39
N TYR A 164 -5.20 -9.48 -12.46
CA TYR A 164 -5.92 -10.15 -11.36
C TYR A 164 -5.99 -9.34 -10.06
N GLY A 165 -5.01 -8.45 -9.82
CA GLY A 165 -4.95 -7.64 -8.61
C GLY A 165 -5.56 -6.24 -8.77
N TYR A 166 -5.40 -5.61 -9.94
CA TYR A 166 -5.82 -4.22 -10.16
C TYR A 166 -7.10 -4.11 -10.97
N ASP A 167 -7.13 -4.70 -12.16
CA ASP A 167 -8.23 -4.57 -13.12
C ASP A 167 -9.47 -5.30 -12.63
N TYR A 168 -9.31 -6.59 -12.27
CA TYR A 168 -10.37 -7.34 -11.59
C TYR A 168 -10.87 -6.63 -10.33
N ALA A 169 -9.96 -6.16 -9.46
CA ALA A 169 -10.38 -5.47 -8.25
C ALA A 169 -11.10 -4.13 -8.52
N SER A 170 -10.92 -3.53 -9.71
CA SER A 170 -11.62 -2.31 -10.10
C SER A 170 -13.11 -2.55 -10.39
N THR A 171 -13.55 -3.79 -10.61
CA THR A 171 -15.00 -4.13 -10.67
C THR A 171 -15.71 -3.95 -9.33
N HIS A 172 -14.97 -3.81 -8.23
CA HIS A 172 -15.51 -3.48 -6.91
C HIS A 172 -15.49 -1.98 -6.62
N VAL A 173 -14.76 -1.19 -7.42
CA VAL A 173 -14.68 0.28 -7.28
C VAL A 173 -15.77 0.98 -8.08
N HIS A 174 -16.04 0.46 -9.27
CA HIS A 174 -17.06 0.99 -10.16
C HIS A 174 -18.35 0.19 -10.01
N PRO A 175 -19.52 0.84 -9.88
CA PRO A 175 -20.79 0.11 -9.75
C PRO A 175 -20.99 -0.86 -10.91
N MET A 176 -21.22 -2.13 -10.58
CA MET A 176 -21.59 -3.18 -11.51
C MET A 176 -23.09 -3.49 -11.39
N ALA A 177 -23.71 -4.03 -12.44
CA ALA A 177 -25.15 -4.30 -12.45
C ALA A 177 -25.60 -5.28 -11.35
N ASN A 178 -24.69 -6.16 -10.91
CA ASN A 178 -24.89 -7.14 -9.85
C ASN A 178 -24.17 -6.76 -8.55
N ASP A 179 -23.69 -5.51 -8.45
CA ASP A 179 -23.08 -5.03 -7.23
C ASP A 179 -24.12 -5.01 -6.09
N GLY A 180 -23.73 -5.47 -4.90
CA GLY A 180 -24.62 -5.61 -3.75
C GLY A 180 -25.47 -6.89 -3.68
N GLU A 181 -25.38 -7.84 -4.63
CA GLU A 181 -26.09 -9.13 -4.52
C GLU A 181 -25.70 -9.91 -3.25
N GLN A 182 -24.40 -9.96 -2.95
CA GLN A 182 -23.88 -10.60 -1.76
C GLN A 182 -24.30 -9.86 -0.48
N ASP A 183 -24.36 -8.53 -0.53
CA ASP A 183 -24.79 -7.70 0.60
C ASP A 183 -26.28 -7.88 0.89
N PHE A 184 -27.11 -7.89 -0.16
CA PHE A 184 -28.53 -8.17 -0.06
C PHE A 184 -28.77 -9.51 0.64
N TYR A 185 -28.10 -10.58 0.20
CA TYR A 185 -28.21 -11.87 0.89
C TYR A 185 -27.67 -11.80 2.32
N THR A 186 -26.54 -11.13 2.55
CA THR A 186 -25.92 -11.01 3.87
C THR A 186 -26.84 -10.32 4.87
N ILE A 187 -27.58 -9.30 4.43
CA ILE A 187 -28.54 -8.54 5.24
C ILE A 187 -29.84 -9.33 5.44
N THR A 188 -30.41 -9.89 4.37
CA THR A 188 -31.77 -10.44 4.40
C THR A 188 -31.83 -11.91 4.82
N LYS A 189 -30.76 -12.68 4.59
CA LYS A 189 -30.67 -14.13 4.82
C LYS A 189 -31.80 -14.95 4.15
N LEU A 190 -32.48 -14.38 3.15
CA LEU A 190 -33.59 -15.03 2.45
C LEU A 190 -33.13 -16.28 1.70
N GLN A 191 -33.95 -17.33 1.73
CA GLN A 191 -33.66 -18.59 1.05
C GLN A 191 -34.32 -18.66 -0.35
N PRO A 192 -33.71 -19.36 -1.31
CA PRO A 192 -32.45 -20.12 -1.19
C PRO A 192 -31.20 -19.23 -1.19
N SER A 193 -30.19 -19.60 -0.41
CA SER A 193 -28.87 -18.94 -0.46
C SER A 193 -28.28 -19.00 -1.87
N PRO A 194 -27.94 -17.84 -2.47
CA PRO A 194 -27.10 -17.83 -3.66
C PRO A 194 -25.72 -18.44 -3.34
N ARG A 195 -25.04 -18.95 -4.36
CA ARG A 195 -23.67 -19.46 -4.24
C ARG A 195 -22.70 -18.33 -4.59
N PHE A 196 -21.92 -17.89 -3.60
CA PHE A 196 -20.85 -16.91 -3.80
C PHE A 196 -19.48 -17.60 -3.84
N PRO A 197 -18.53 -17.12 -4.67
CA PRO A 197 -17.17 -17.63 -4.65
C PRO A 197 -16.45 -17.23 -3.35
N SER A 198 -15.47 -18.04 -2.94
CA SER A 198 -14.59 -17.67 -1.83
C SER A 198 -13.79 -16.42 -2.20
N GLN A 199 -13.70 -15.49 -1.24
CA GLN A 199 -12.98 -14.23 -1.40
C GLN A 199 -11.57 -14.29 -0.78
N ILE A 200 -11.12 -15.45 -0.28
CA ILE A 200 -9.84 -15.60 0.44
C ILE A 200 -8.62 -15.12 -0.36
N THR A 201 -8.74 -15.07 -1.68
CA THR A 201 -7.74 -14.55 -2.61
C THR A 201 -7.36 -13.10 -2.31
N VAL A 202 -8.31 -12.25 -1.88
CA VAL A 202 -8.02 -10.85 -1.51
C VAL A 202 -7.03 -10.77 -0.34
N ILE A 203 -7.12 -11.72 0.59
CA ILE A 203 -6.24 -11.80 1.75
C ILE A 203 -4.83 -12.18 1.32
N SER A 204 -4.71 -13.31 0.62
CA SER A 204 -3.42 -13.81 0.12
C SER A 204 -2.71 -12.76 -0.75
N ASN A 205 -3.44 -12.13 -1.68
CA ASN A 205 -2.88 -11.12 -2.57
C ASN A 205 -2.50 -9.84 -1.83
N THR A 206 -3.23 -9.46 -0.77
CA THR A 206 -2.87 -8.28 0.03
C THR A 206 -1.56 -8.49 0.80
N ILE A 207 -1.33 -9.70 1.32
CA ILE A 207 -0.05 -10.06 1.95
C ILE A 207 1.07 -9.98 0.91
N LEU A 208 0.89 -10.62 -0.25
CA LEU A 208 1.89 -10.59 -1.33
C LEU A 208 2.24 -9.15 -1.72
N THR A 209 1.25 -8.32 -2.04
CA THR A 209 1.47 -6.92 -2.41
C THR A 209 2.17 -6.13 -1.30
N SER A 210 1.84 -6.40 -0.03
CA SER A 210 2.53 -5.78 1.11
C SER A 210 4.01 -6.18 1.18
N THR A 211 4.35 -7.44 0.89
CA THR A 211 5.76 -7.88 0.82
C THR A 211 6.51 -7.24 -0.33
N LEU A 212 5.87 -7.03 -1.49
CA LEU A 212 6.47 -6.35 -2.65
C LEU A 212 6.76 -4.89 -2.32
N ILE A 213 5.81 -4.18 -1.70
CA ILE A 213 6.02 -2.80 -1.25
C ILE A 213 7.16 -2.70 -0.24
N LEU A 214 7.20 -3.61 0.73
CA LEU A 214 8.27 -3.62 1.72
C LEU A 214 9.62 -3.83 1.05
N GLN A 215 9.73 -4.83 0.16
CA GLN A 215 10.96 -5.07 -0.61
C GLN A 215 11.41 -3.85 -1.42
N ASP A 216 10.52 -3.24 -2.20
CA ASP A 216 10.86 -2.06 -3.01
C ASP A 216 11.25 -0.87 -2.13
N SER A 217 10.62 -0.74 -0.95
CA SER A 217 10.98 0.29 0.02
C SER A 217 12.42 0.11 0.52
N LEU A 218 12.81 -1.12 0.84
CA LEU A 218 14.18 -1.43 1.27
C LEU A 218 15.17 -1.17 0.13
N ASN A 219 14.89 -1.71 -1.05
CA ASN A 219 15.76 -1.63 -2.22
C ASN A 219 16.01 -0.19 -2.69
N HIS A 220 14.98 0.66 -2.66
CA HIS A 220 15.09 2.02 -3.18
C HIS A 220 15.49 3.04 -2.12
N SER A 221 15.38 2.74 -0.83
CA SER A 221 15.82 3.68 0.22
C SER A 221 17.34 3.92 0.19
N SER A 222 17.80 4.96 0.88
CA SER A 222 19.24 5.28 0.98
C SER A 222 19.93 4.56 2.15
N PHE A 223 19.38 3.45 2.63
CA PHE A 223 19.87 2.70 3.78
C PHE A 223 20.45 1.34 3.38
N SER A 224 21.50 0.93 4.08
CA SER A 224 22.06 -0.41 3.99
C SER A 224 21.34 -1.31 5.00
N TRP A 225 20.32 -2.03 4.53
CA TRP A 225 19.50 -2.90 5.36
C TRP A 225 20.16 -4.26 5.62
N ARG A 226 19.85 -4.86 6.76
CA ARG A 226 20.28 -6.23 7.07
C ARG A 226 19.53 -7.26 6.23
N ARG A 227 20.27 -8.25 5.74
CA ARG A 227 19.78 -9.37 4.91
C ARG A 227 18.53 -10.07 5.48
N VAL A 228 18.42 -10.17 6.81
CA VAL A 228 17.30 -10.82 7.51
C VAL A 228 15.91 -10.31 7.08
N LEU A 229 15.81 -9.05 6.62
CA LEU A 229 14.56 -8.49 6.12
C LEU A 229 14.11 -9.15 4.81
N TRP A 230 15.03 -9.45 3.90
CA TRP A 230 14.72 -10.19 2.68
C TRP A 230 14.43 -11.65 2.97
N ASP A 231 15.20 -12.29 3.86
CA ASP A 231 14.93 -13.67 4.28
C ASP A 231 13.50 -13.79 4.85
N PHE A 232 13.07 -12.83 5.69
CA PHE A 232 11.69 -12.78 6.21
C PHE A 232 10.65 -12.56 5.10
N ILE A 233 10.90 -11.64 4.18
CA ILE A 233 10.00 -11.35 3.05
C ILE A 233 9.80 -12.62 2.18
N ASP A 234 10.89 -13.31 1.87
CA ASP A 234 10.85 -14.52 1.06
C ASP A 234 10.15 -15.67 1.79
N ASP A 235 10.42 -15.87 3.08
CA ASP A 235 9.72 -16.87 3.89
C ASP A 235 8.20 -16.60 3.98
N VAL A 236 7.77 -15.34 4.04
CA VAL A 236 6.32 -15.00 3.99
C VAL A 236 5.74 -15.36 2.62
N ARG A 237 6.50 -15.24 1.54
CA ARG A 237 6.02 -15.61 0.19
C ARG A 237 5.98 -17.13 0.01
N GLU A 238 6.90 -17.87 0.62
CA GLU A 238 6.86 -19.34 0.67
C GLU A 238 5.59 -19.83 1.38
N LEU A 239 5.17 -19.17 2.47
CA LEU A 239 3.86 -19.44 3.09
C LEU A 239 2.70 -19.31 2.09
N LEU A 240 2.71 -18.25 1.27
CA LEU A 240 1.67 -18.03 0.26
C LEU A 240 1.73 -19.07 -0.87
N ASP A 241 2.92 -19.61 -1.15
CA ASP A 241 3.11 -20.59 -2.21
C ASP A 241 2.74 -22.01 -1.78
N ASN A 242 3.30 -22.47 -0.67
CA ASN A 242 3.24 -23.88 -0.28
C ASN A 242 2.84 -24.11 1.19
N GLY A 243 2.59 -23.04 1.95
CA GLY A 243 2.21 -23.12 3.35
C GLY A 243 3.37 -23.24 4.34
N ASP A 244 4.62 -23.05 3.90
CA ASP A 244 5.78 -23.05 4.79
C ASP A 244 5.69 -21.92 5.83
N THR A 245 5.85 -22.28 7.11
CA THR A 245 5.77 -21.34 8.24
C THR A 245 7.13 -20.84 8.71
N SER A 246 8.19 -21.02 7.91
CA SER A 246 9.56 -20.57 8.22
C SER A 246 9.67 -19.09 8.53
N TYR A 247 8.71 -18.28 8.06
CA TYR A 247 8.61 -16.85 8.37
C TYR A 247 8.59 -16.57 9.87
N GLN A 248 8.09 -17.51 10.68
CA GLN A 248 8.07 -17.38 12.15
C GLN A 248 9.50 -17.32 12.72
N LYS A 249 10.41 -18.12 12.16
CA LYS A 249 11.82 -18.17 12.57
C LYS A 249 12.59 -16.94 12.10
N SER A 250 12.39 -16.50 10.86
CA SER A 250 13.02 -15.27 10.36
C SER A 250 12.46 -14.03 11.04
N PHE A 251 11.18 -14.01 11.38
CA PHE A 251 10.58 -12.95 12.19
C PHE A 251 11.17 -12.89 13.61
N GLU A 252 11.36 -14.03 14.28
CA GLU A 252 12.02 -14.07 15.59
C GLU A 252 13.45 -13.49 15.51
N LYS A 253 14.23 -13.90 14.50
CA LYS A 253 15.56 -13.34 14.25
C LYS A 253 15.51 -11.83 13.99
N LEU A 254 14.55 -11.37 13.19
CA LEU A 254 14.34 -9.96 12.91
C LEU A 254 14.06 -9.17 14.19
N ALA A 255 13.19 -9.68 15.06
CA ALA A 255 12.83 -9.03 16.32
C ALA A 255 14.02 -8.95 17.29
N ILE A 256 14.82 -10.02 17.40
CA ILE A 256 16.06 -10.04 18.20
C ILE A 256 17.03 -8.98 17.65
N LEU A 257 17.28 -9.01 16.35
CA LEU A 257 18.20 -8.06 15.71
C LEU A 257 17.73 -6.61 15.85
N PHE A 258 16.44 -6.32 15.74
CA PHE A 258 15.90 -4.97 15.95
C PHE A 258 16.06 -4.46 17.39
N LYS A 259 16.00 -5.36 18.37
CA LYS A 259 16.13 -5.01 19.78
C LYS A 259 17.59 -4.83 20.20
N GLU A 260 18.46 -5.71 19.74
CA GLU A 260 19.87 -5.77 20.16
C GLU A 260 20.78 -4.94 19.27
N TYR A 261 20.37 -4.70 18.02
CA TYR A 261 21.13 -3.99 16.99
C TYR A 261 20.18 -3.08 16.17
N ASP A 262 20.74 -2.25 15.28
CA ASP A 262 19.94 -1.55 14.28
C ASP A 262 19.72 -2.43 13.04
N LEU A 263 18.56 -2.32 12.39
CA LEU A 263 18.24 -3.06 11.16
C LEU A 263 18.85 -2.47 9.90
N CYS A 264 19.37 -1.26 9.99
CA CYS A 264 20.06 -0.58 8.91
C CYS A 264 21.12 0.38 9.44
N GLU A 265 21.96 0.82 8.52
CA GLU A 265 22.81 2.00 8.66
C GLU A 265 22.62 2.92 7.45
N PRO A 266 22.87 4.23 7.57
CA PRO A 266 22.92 5.11 6.40
C PRO A 266 23.93 4.56 5.40
N SER A 267 23.54 4.49 4.12
CA SER A 267 24.50 4.09 3.10
C SER A 267 25.52 5.21 2.96
N ASN A 268 26.77 4.93 3.32
CA ASN A 268 27.88 5.81 2.98
C ASN A 268 28.05 5.74 1.45
N ALA A 269 27.42 6.66 0.73
CA ALA A 269 27.70 6.90 -0.68
C ALA A 269 29.07 7.59 -0.83
#